data_AF-A0A7Y1TVR2-F1
#
_entry.id   AF-A0A7Y1TVR2-F1
#
_cell.length_a   1.000
_cell.length_b   1.000
_cell.length_c   1.000
_cell.angle_alpha   90.00
_cell.angle_beta   90.00
_cell.angle_gamma   90.00
#
_symmetry.space_group_name_H-M   'P 1'
#
loop_
_entity.id
_entity.type
_entity.pdbx_description
1 polymer ?
#
loop_
_entity_poly.entity_id
_entity_poly.type
_entity_poly.pdbx_seq_one_letter_code
_entity_poly.pdbx_strand_id
1 'polypeptide(L)'
;MANTNETTSLFRMLALVVALLLIGAGALVYLQSGTGGVDTAKLAALSQVLPQRAEAAVSGARGGFDALETTVTRLAELRRGAAAVPGLAADWQTLERDASAIVAKRDEVESLNAAGAAISAAATEILNMTNELLDRSSATAVVQELQQRADRLARNAAAITTGVSDVIPAINDDVAFISNVASALGGNASNLDVRALNAAGRESVLDPMNEQLALINSQLEIVNTQGNALS
;
A
#
# COMPACT_ATOMS: atom_id res chain seq x y z
N MET A 1 12.56 -1.89 -21.49
CA MET A 1 11.11 -1.79 -21.22
C MET A 1 10.82 -2.83 -20.15
N ALA A 2 10.79 -2.39 -18.89
CA ALA A 2 10.60 -3.26 -17.72
C ALA A 2 9.12 -3.22 -17.28
N ASN A 3 8.64 -4.36 -16.81
CA ASN A 3 7.24 -4.75 -16.74
C ASN A 3 6.41 -3.94 -15.73
N THR A 4 5.34 -3.30 -16.22
CA THR A 4 4.26 -2.71 -15.40
C THR A 4 3.31 -3.76 -14.80
N ASN A 5 3.60 -5.06 -14.94
CA ASN A 5 2.70 -6.17 -14.58
C ASN A 5 2.92 -6.77 -13.18
N GLU A 6 3.91 -6.29 -12.41
CA GLU A 6 4.49 -7.08 -11.30
C GLU A 6 4.00 -6.68 -9.90
N THR A 7 3.87 -5.40 -9.54
CA THR A 7 3.25 -4.97 -8.25
C THR A 7 1.79 -5.38 -8.12
N THR A 8 1.16 -5.52 -9.27
CA THR A 8 -0.13 -6.14 -9.47
C THR A 8 -0.21 -7.57 -8.90
N SER A 9 0.90 -8.29 -8.72
CA SER A 9 0.94 -9.68 -8.22
C SER A 9 0.66 -9.80 -6.71
N LEU A 10 1.33 -9.04 -5.83
CA LEU A 10 1.11 -9.14 -4.38
C LEU A 10 -0.30 -8.72 -4.00
N PHE A 11 -0.77 -7.55 -4.45
CA PHE A 11 -2.11 -7.10 -4.08
C PHE A 11 -3.21 -7.93 -4.72
N ARG A 12 -3.02 -8.45 -5.95
CA ARG A 12 -3.95 -9.45 -6.50
C ARG A 12 -3.89 -10.76 -5.74
N MET A 13 -2.70 -11.22 -5.31
CA MET A 13 -2.54 -12.42 -4.49
C MET A 13 -3.26 -12.24 -3.16
N LEU A 14 -3.01 -11.15 -2.43
CA LEU A 14 -3.65 -10.85 -1.16
C LEU A 14 -5.16 -10.66 -1.33
N ALA A 15 -5.61 -9.96 -2.38
CA ALA A 15 -7.04 -9.83 -2.68
C ALA A 15 -7.68 -11.19 -3.03
N LEU A 16 -6.98 -12.07 -3.76
CA LEU A 16 -7.42 -13.44 -4.01
C LEU A 16 -7.49 -14.24 -2.72
N VAL A 17 -6.48 -14.15 -1.86
CA VAL A 17 -6.45 -14.87 -0.58
C VAL A 17 -7.56 -14.35 0.33
N VAL A 18 -7.79 -13.04 0.42
CA VAL A 18 -8.93 -12.45 1.15
C VAL A 18 -10.26 -12.89 0.55
N ALA A 19 -10.39 -12.93 -0.78
CA ALA A 19 -11.59 -13.44 -1.44
C ALA A 19 -11.82 -14.94 -1.15
N LEU A 20 -10.75 -15.74 -1.10
CA LEU A 20 -10.81 -17.15 -0.70
C LEU A 20 -11.19 -17.30 0.78
N LEU A 21 -10.70 -16.42 1.66
CA LEU A 21 -11.12 -16.37 3.06
C LEU A 21 -12.62 -16.04 3.19
N LEU A 22 -13.14 -15.10 2.38
CA LEU A 22 -14.55 -14.77 2.33
C LEU A 22 -15.42 -15.95 1.84
N ILE A 23 -14.95 -16.66 0.81
CA ILE A 23 -15.62 -17.86 0.28
C ILE A 23 -15.63 -18.98 1.33
N GLY A 24 -14.49 -19.24 1.99
CA GLY A 24 -14.37 -20.24 3.05
C GLY A 24 -15.25 -19.92 4.25
N ALA A 25 -15.25 -18.66 4.70
CA ALA A 25 -16.12 -18.20 5.78
C ALA A 25 -17.61 -18.36 5.43
N GLY A 26 -18.01 -18.00 4.19
CA GLY A 26 -19.38 -18.15 3.71
C GLY A 26 -19.85 -19.60 3.64
N ALA A 27 -19.00 -20.52 3.15
CA ALA A 27 -19.30 -21.95 3.10
C ALA A 27 -19.52 -22.54 4.51
N LEU A 28 -18.70 -22.12 5.48
CA LEU A 28 -18.80 -22.56 6.87
C LEU A 28 -20.07 -22.05 7.57
N VAL A 29 -20.52 -20.82 7.28
CA VAL A 29 -21.78 -20.27 7.82
C VAL A 29 -23.00 -21.02 7.29
N TYR A 30 -22.99 -21.42 6.01
CA TYR A 30 -24.09 -22.20 5.42
C TYR A 30 -24.24 -23.59 6.06
N LEU A 31 -23.11 -24.21 6.44
CA LEU A 31 -23.05 -25.56 7.01
C LEU A 31 -23.28 -25.62 8.54
N GLN A 32 -23.31 -24.47 9.24
CA GLN A 32 -23.50 -24.38 10.70
C GLN A 32 -24.96 -24.44 11.15
N SER A 33 -25.91 -24.66 10.25
CA SER A 33 -27.35 -24.72 10.53
C SER A 33 -27.81 -25.95 11.35
N GLY A 34 -26.89 -26.73 11.93
CA GLY A 34 -27.17 -27.89 12.77
C GLY A 34 -26.38 -27.90 14.09
N THR A 35 -27.11 -27.81 15.21
CA THR A 35 -26.74 -28.15 16.61
C THR A 35 -25.23 -28.19 16.95
N GLY A 36 -24.68 -27.11 17.51
CA GLY A 36 -23.26 -27.02 17.89
C GLY A 36 -23.03 -26.65 19.37
N GLY A 37 -22.02 -27.27 19.98
CA GLY A 37 -21.54 -26.94 21.34
C GLY A 37 -20.74 -25.63 21.37
N VAL A 38 -20.25 -25.25 22.57
CA VAL A 38 -19.54 -23.97 22.80
C VAL A 38 -18.33 -23.77 21.87
N ASP A 39 -17.60 -24.84 21.55
CA ASP A 39 -16.41 -24.75 20.69
C ASP A 39 -16.78 -24.61 19.20
N THR A 40 -17.90 -25.19 18.78
CA THR A 40 -18.48 -25.01 17.43
C THR A 40 -18.87 -23.55 17.20
N ALA A 41 -19.48 -22.89 18.19
CA ALA A 41 -19.84 -21.48 18.12
C ALA A 41 -18.63 -20.54 18.11
N LYS A 42 -17.55 -20.89 18.82
CA LYS A 42 -16.29 -20.11 18.78
C LYS A 42 -15.59 -20.24 17.44
N LEU A 43 -15.53 -21.45 16.86
CA LEU A 43 -14.98 -21.67 15.52
C LEU A 43 -15.74 -20.86 14.47
N ALA A 44 -17.07 -20.83 14.56
CA ALA A 44 -17.93 -20.01 13.71
C ALA A 44 -17.61 -18.51 13.79
N ALA A 45 -17.50 -17.99 15.01
CA ALA A 45 -17.18 -16.58 15.23
C ALA A 45 -15.80 -16.22 14.67
N LEU A 46 -14.81 -17.10 14.85
CA LEU A 46 -13.46 -16.87 14.33
C LEU A 46 -13.42 -16.92 12.79
N SER A 47 -14.11 -17.87 12.15
CA SER A 47 -14.18 -17.91 10.68
C SER A 47 -14.84 -16.67 10.09
N GLN A 48 -15.78 -16.04 10.79
CA GLN A 48 -16.43 -14.80 10.36
C GLN A 48 -15.54 -13.56 10.55
N VAL A 49 -14.72 -13.53 11.59
CA VAL A 49 -13.86 -12.38 11.92
C VAL A 49 -12.54 -12.41 11.14
N LEU A 50 -12.07 -13.59 10.73
CA LEU A 50 -10.79 -13.77 10.03
C LEU A 50 -10.65 -12.89 8.76
N PRO A 51 -11.64 -12.80 7.86
CA PRO A 51 -11.53 -11.96 6.67
C PRO A 51 -11.40 -10.48 7.02
N GLN A 52 -12.16 -10.00 8.00
CA GLN A 52 -12.08 -8.62 8.47
C GLN A 52 -10.71 -8.29 9.10
N ARG A 53 -10.13 -9.25 9.83
CA ARG A 53 -8.78 -9.12 10.39
C ARG A 53 -7.71 -9.12 9.30
N ALA A 54 -7.88 -9.95 8.28
CA ALA A 54 -7.00 -10.00 7.12
C ALA A 54 -7.02 -8.67 6.35
N GLU A 55 -8.21 -8.13 6.09
CA GLU A 55 -8.37 -6.81 5.46
C GLU A 55 -7.71 -5.70 6.29
N ALA A 56 -7.96 -5.67 7.61
CA ALA A 56 -7.34 -4.70 8.50
C ALA A 56 -5.81 -4.81 8.52
N ALA A 57 -5.27 -6.03 8.50
CA ALA A 57 -3.83 -6.25 8.42
C ALA A 57 -3.24 -5.74 7.10
N VAL A 58 -3.86 -6.10 5.97
CA VAL A 58 -3.38 -5.72 4.64
C VAL A 58 -3.48 -4.22 4.39
N SER A 59 -4.52 -3.56 4.89
CA SER A 59 -4.72 -2.11 4.80
C SER A 59 -3.86 -1.27 5.75
N GLY A 60 -2.97 -1.91 6.53
CA GLY A 60 -2.05 -1.22 7.44
C GLY A 60 -2.71 -0.70 8.71
N ALA A 61 -3.85 -1.26 9.15
CA ALA A 61 -4.45 -0.91 10.42
C ALA A 61 -3.49 -1.20 11.58
N ARG A 62 -3.39 -0.27 12.54
CA ARG A 62 -2.48 -0.41 13.68
C ARG A 62 -2.79 -1.68 14.48
N GLY A 63 -1.81 -2.59 14.58
CA GLY A 63 -1.97 -3.89 15.24
C GLY A 63 -2.84 -4.89 14.44
N GLY A 64 -3.10 -4.63 13.16
CA GLY A 64 -3.91 -5.48 12.30
C GLY A 64 -3.32 -6.89 12.15
N PHE A 65 -2.02 -6.99 11.87
CA PHE A 65 -1.31 -8.27 11.80
C PHE A 65 -1.29 -9.01 13.13
N ASP A 66 -1.05 -8.33 14.25
CA ASP A 66 -1.07 -8.97 15.58
C ASP A 66 -2.46 -9.55 15.90
N ALA A 67 -3.52 -8.82 15.54
CA ALA A 67 -4.89 -9.29 15.71
C ALA A 67 -5.23 -10.45 14.77
N LEU A 68 -4.74 -10.44 13.53
CA LEU A 68 -4.89 -11.55 12.59
C LEU A 68 -4.16 -12.80 13.09
N GLU A 69 -2.90 -12.69 13.48
CA GLU A 69 -2.07 -13.78 13.99
C GLU A 69 -2.69 -14.42 15.25
N THR A 70 -3.17 -13.59 16.18
CA THR A 70 -3.92 -14.06 17.36
C THR A 70 -5.15 -14.86 16.95
N THR A 71 -5.88 -14.40 15.94
CA THR A 71 -7.09 -15.07 15.44
C THR A 71 -6.76 -16.41 14.78
N VAL A 72 -5.71 -16.46 13.96
CA VAL A 72 -5.21 -17.68 13.30
C VAL A 72 -4.74 -18.72 14.33
N THR A 73 -3.98 -18.28 15.33
CA THR A 73 -3.48 -19.17 16.39
C THR A 73 -4.64 -19.78 17.18
N ARG A 74 -5.60 -18.94 17.59
CA ARG A 74 -6.79 -19.37 18.34
C ARG A 74 -7.67 -20.32 17.53
N LEU A 75 -7.79 -20.09 16.22
CA LEU A 75 -8.51 -20.98 15.31
C LEU A 75 -7.86 -22.37 15.28
N ALA A 76 -6.53 -22.43 15.10
CA ALA A 76 -5.79 -23.68 15.05
C ALA A 76 -5.81 -24.46 16.39
N GLU A 77 -5.82 -23.76 17.53
CA GLU A 77 -5.96 -24.37 18.85
C GLU A 77 -7.34 -24.98 19.05
N LEU A 78 -8.41 -24.24 18.73
CA LEU A 78 -9.79 -24.73 18.83
C LEU A 78 -10.03 -25.91 17.90
N ARG A 79 -9.47 -25.90 16.68
CA ARG A 79 -9.61 -27.02 15.74
C ARG A 79 -8.94 -28.29 16.26
N ARG A 80 -7.78 -28.17 16.91
CA ARG A 80 -7.07 -29.31 17.52
C ARG A 80 -7.76 -29.84 18.77
N GLY A 81 -8.43 -28.98 19.53
CA GLY A 81 -9.12 -29.35 20.77
C GLY A 81 -10.57 -29.81 20.59
N ALA A 82 -11.21 -29.52 19.47
CA ALA A 82 -12.61 -29.84 19.23
C ALA A 82 -12.81 -31.33 18.94
N ALA A 83 -13.75 -31.95 19.65
CA ALA A 83 -14.17 -33.34 19.39
C ALA A 83 -14.90 -33.50 18.05
N ALA A 84 -15.56 -32.43 17.58
CA ALA A 84 -16.18 -32.35 16.26
C ALA A 84 -16.10 -30.90 15.74
N VAL A 85 -15.65 -30.75 14.50
CA VAL A 85 -15.53 -29.46 13.80
C VAL A 85 -16.65 -29.36 12.76
N PRO A 86 -17.41 -28.26 12.71
CA PRO A 86 -18.54 -28.12 11.78
C PRO A 86 -18.05 -27.94 10.34
N GLY A 87 -18.68 -28.58 9.36
CA GLY A 87 -18.30 -28.49 7.94
C GLY A 87 -17.17 -29.45 7.53
N LEU A 88 -16.57 -29.24 6.35
CA LEU A 88 -15.52 -30.12 5.82
C LEU A 88 -14.16 -29.75 6.41
N ALA A 89 -13.38 -30.77 6.81
CA ALA A 89 -12.03 -30.57 7.33
C ALA A 89 -11.10 -29.83 6.34
N ALA A 90 -11.32 -30.02 5.04
CA ALA A 90 -10.58 -29.35 3.97
C ALA A 90 -10.82 -27.83 3.93
N ASP A 91 -12.03 -27.37 4.26
CA ASP A 91 -12.38 -25.95 4.26
C ASP A 91 -11.62 -25.22 5.38
N TRP A 92 -11.56 -25.82 6.57
CA TRP A 92 -10.78 -25.29 7.69
C TRP A 92 -9.28 -25.29 7.44
N GLN A 93 -8.76 -26.35 6.81
CA GLN A 93 -7.35 -26.41 6.44
C GLN A 93 -7.00 -25.33 5.41
N THR A 94 -7.90 -25.08 4.46
CA THR A 94 -7.75 -23.99 3.47
C THR A 94 -7.76 -22.63 4.16
N LEU A 95 -8.74 -22.39 5.04
CA LEU A 95 -8.87 -21.14 5.79
C LEU A 95 -7.62 -20.84 6.65
N GLU A 96 -7.11 -21.84 7.39
CA GLU A 96 -5.89 -21.71 8.19
C GLU A 96 -4.67 -21.42 7.31
N ARG A 97 -4.48 -22.19 6.24
CA ARG A 97 -3.36 -22.01 5.30
C ARG A 97 -3.36 -20.60 4.72
N ASP A 98 -4.51 -20.14 4.24
CA ASP A 98 -4.67 -18.87 3.54
C ASP A 98 -4.44 -17.69 4.51
N ALA A 99 -4.95 -17.75 5.73
CA ALA A 99 -4.71 -16.72 6.72
C ALA A 99 -3.25 -16.72 7.24
N SER A 100 -2.63 -17.90 7.40
CA SER A 100 -1.19 -18.01 7.70
C SER A 100 -0.33 -17.45 6.57
N ALA A 101 -0.73 -17.61 5.31
CA ALA A 101 -0.02 -17.03 4.17
C ALA A 101 -0.05 -15.50 4.20
N ILE A 102 -1.16 -14.89 4.63
CA ILE A 102 -1.24 -13.43 4.85
C ILE A 102 -0.29 -13.00 5.98
N VAL A 103 -0.32 -13.68 7.13
CA VAL A 103 0.58 -13.37 8.27
C VAL A 103 2.04 -13.47 7.85
N ALA A 104 2.40 -14.46 7.01
CA ALA A 104 3.76 -14.62 6.48
C ALA A 104 4.20 -13.47 5.56
N LYS A 105 3.28 -12.62 5.09
CA LYS A 105 3.54 -11.43 4.28
C LYS A 105 3.54 -10.11 5.06
N ARG A 106 3.61 -10.19 6.40
CA ARG A 106 3.61 -9.03 7.29
C ARG A 106 4.66 -8.00 6.91
N ASP A 107 5.92 -8.40 6.81
CA ASP A 107 7.03 -7.48 6.60
C ASP A 107 6.93 -6.76 5.25
N GLU A 108 6.53 -7.47 4.18
CA GLU A 108 6.34 -6.84 2.87
C GLU A 108 5.17 -5.85 2.86
N VAL A 109 4.05 -6.19 3.49
CA VAL A 109 2.87 -5.32 3.55
C VAL A 109 3.12 -4.09 4.44
N GLU A 110 3.74 -4.26 5.61
CA GLU A 110 4.09 -3.15 6.49
C GLU A 110 5.10 -2.20 5.81
N SER A 111 6.07 -2.75 5.09
CA SER A 111 7.04 -1.97 4.31
C SER A 111 6.38 -1.19 3.17
N LEU A 112 5.45 -1.81 2.41
CA LEU A 112 4.70 -1.12 1.36
C LEU A 112 3.83 0.01 1.92
N ASN A 113 3.17 -0.24 3.06
CA ASN A 113 2.35 0.77 3.73
C ASN A 113 3.20 1.95 4.21
N ALA A 114 4.38 1.67 4.78
CA ALA A 114 5.33 2.69 5.20
C ALA A 114 5.86 3.52 4.01
N ALA A 115 6.20 2.85 2.89
CA ALA A 115 6.67 3.52 1.69
C ALA A 115 5.60 4.44 1.07
N GLY A 116 4.36 3.96 0.94
CA GLY A 116 3.23 4.76 0.45
C GLY A 116 2.95 5.99 1.31
N ALA A 117 2.98 5.82 2.64
CA ALA A 117 2.83 6.94 3.58
C ALA A 117 3.96 7.96 3.47
N ALA A 118 5.21 7.51 3.33
CA ALA A 118 6.37 8.38 3.18
C ALA A 118 6.35 9.17 1.86
N ILE A 119 5.99 8.54 0.73
CA ILE A 119 5.81 9.22 -0.56
C ILE A 119 4.69 10.27 -0.46
N SER A 120 3.57 9.93 0.19
CA SER A 120 2.44 10.86 0.36
C SER A 120 2.82 12.10 1.17
N ALA A 121 3.55 11.90 2.28
CA ALA A 121 4.05 13.00 3.10
C ALA A 121 5.05 13.89 2.33
N ALA A 122 6.03 13.28 1.66
CA ALA A 122 7.02 14.01 0.88
C ALA A 122 6.40 14.81 -0.28
N ALA A 123 5.41 14.23 -0.97
CA ALA A 123 4.67 14.92 -2.03
C ALA A 123 3.87 16.12 -1.50
N THR A 124 3.33 16.02 -0.27
CA THR A 124 2.67 17.14 0.42
C THR A 124 3.66 18.26 0.75
N GLU A 125 4.87 17.92 1.19
CA GLU A 125 5.92 18.92 1.42
C GLU A 125 6.35 19.62 0.11
N ILE A 126 6.50 18.86 -0.98
CA ILE A 126 6.75 19.44 -2.32
C ILE A 126 5.62 20.39 -2.70
N LEU A 127 4.36 20.01 -2.48
CA LEU A 127 3.21 20.88 -2.74
C LEU A 127 3.30 22.18 -1.92
N ASN A 128 3.65 22.12 -0.64
CA ASN A 128 3.81 23.31 0.20
C ASN A 128 4.92 24.24 -0.34
N MET A 129 6.03 23.68 -0.79
CA MET A 129 7.16 24.43 -1.38
C MET A 129 6.80 25.11 -2.71
N THR A 130 5.83 24.60 -3.47
CA THR A 130 5.42 25.22 -4.73
C THR A 130 4.81 26.62 -4.56
N ASN A 131 4.24 26.93 -3.39
CA ASN A 131 3.72 28.27 -3.12
C ASN A 131 4.85 29.30 -3.12
N GLU A 132 5.98 28.95 -2.51
CA GLU A 132 7.20 29.78 -2.54
C GLU A 132 7.80 29.85 -3.97
N LEU A 133 7.64 28.80 -4.80
CA LEU A 133 8.02 28.84 -6.22
C LEU A 133 7.16 29.78 -7.05
N LEU A 134 5.87 29.94 -6.75
CA LEU A 134 5.00 30.90 -7.45
C LEU A 134 5.46 32.34 -7.22
N ASP A 135 5.90 32.66 -6.00
CA ASP A 135 6.36 34.00 -5.65
C ASP A 135 7.73 34.34 -6.27
N ARG A 136 8.52 33.32 -6.62
CA ARG A 136 9.91 33.46 -7.10
C ARG A 136 10.12 33.15 -8.57
N SER A 137 9.28 32.33 -9.17
CA SER A 137 9.40 31.93 -10.58
C SER A 137 8.39 32.69 -11.45
N SER A 138 8.81 33.07 -12.66
CA SER A 138 7.89 33.60 -13.68
C SER A 138 7.11 32.51 -14.42
N ALA A 139 7.27 31.23 -14.03
CA ALA A 139 6.79 30.06 -14.76
C ALA A 139 5.47 29.52 -14.18
N THR A 140 4.46 30.37 -14.10
CA THR A 140 3.18 30.07 -13.41
C THR A 140 2.53 28.78 -13.91
N ALA A 141 2.51 28.53 -15.23
CA ALA A 141 1.90 27.34 -15.79
C ALA A 141 2.60 26.03 -15.36
N VAL A 142 3.94 26.03 -15.36
CA VAL A 142 4.72 24.84 -14.94
C VAL A 142 4.59 24.60 -13.44
N VAL A 143 4.57 25.66 -12.64
CA VAL A 143 4.36 25.52 -11.18
C VAL A 143 2.94 25.03 -10.86
N GLN A 144 1.93 25.44 -11.63
CA GLN A 144 0.57 24.91 -11.48
C GLN A 144 0.46 23.43 -11.87
N GLU A 145 1.14 23.00 -12.94
CA GLU A 145 1.21 21.57 -13.29
C GLU A 145 1.94 20.78 -12.21
N LEU A 146 3.05 21.33 -11.68
CA LEU A 146 3.79 20.75 -10.55
C LEU A 146 2.88 20.56 -9.34
N GLN A 147 2.06 21.56 -8.98
CA GLN A 147 1.08 21.48 -7.90
C GLN A 147 0.08 20.36 -8.11
N GLN A 148 -0.52 20.30 -9.30
CA GLN A 148 -1.51 19.26 -9.64
C GLN A 148 -0.89 17.85 -9.56
N ARG A 149 0.35 17.70 -10.00
CA ARG A 149 1.08 16.43 -9.99
C ARG A 149 1.53 16.03 -8.60
N ALA A 150 1.99 16.96 -7.76
CA ALA A 150 2.33 16.69 -6.37
C ALA A 150 1.09 16.26 -5.57
N ASP A 151 -0.06 16.94 -5.76
CA ASP A 151 -1.33 16.57 -5.14
C ASP A 151 -1.87 15.21 -5.65
N ARG A 152 -1.74 14.93 -6.95
CA ARG A 152 -2.07 13.61 -7.51
C ARG A 152 -1.13 12.52 -6.98
N LEU A 153 0.17 12.78 -6.89
CA LEU A 153 1.15 11.87 -6.31
C LEU A 153 0.81 11.55 -4.85
N ALA A 154 0.49 12.55 -4.04
CA ALA A 154 0.12 12.35 -2.63
C ALA A 154 -1.11 11.44 -2.47
N ARG A 155 -2.14 11.63 -3.31
CA ARG A 155 -3.36 10.80 -3.33
C ARG A 155 -3.11 9.39 -3.82
N ASN A 156 -2.35 9.25 -4.92
CA ASN A 156 -2.03 7.94 -5.48
C ASN A 156 -1.14 7.13 -4.54
N ALA A 157 -0.17 7.77 -3.88
CA ALA A 157 0.67 7.13 -2.88
C ALA A 157 -0.13 6.65 -1.66
N ALA A 158 -1.14 7.42 -1.23
CA ALA A 158 -2.08 6.98 -0.21
C ALA A 158 -2.96 5.80 -0.68
N ALA A 159 -3.18 5.61 -1.98
CA ALA A 159 -3.91 4.46 -2.52
C ALA A 159 -3.05 3.18 -2.62
N ILE A 160 -1.72 3.29 -2.48
CA ILE A 160 -0.84 2.11 -2.35
C ILE A 160 -1.22 1.33 -1.09
N THR A 161 -1.54 2.03 0.01
CA THR A 161 -1.86 1.39 1.29
C THR A 161 -3.19 0.64 1.28
N THR A 162 -4.07 0.97 0.33
CA THR A 162 -5.34 0.26 0.10
C THR A 162 -5.22 -0.83 -0.97
N GLY A 163 -4.02 -1.03 -1.52
CA GLY A 163 -3.71 -2.11 -2.46
C GLY A 163 -4.10 -1.87 -3.90
N VAL A 164 -4.25 -0.61 -4.31
CA VAL A 164 -4.55 -0.26 -5.70
C VAL A 164 -3.24 -0.22 -6.49
N SER A 165 -2.87 -1.32 -7.16
CA SER A 165 -1.62 -1.39 -7.95
C SER A 165 -1.60 -0.53 -9.20
N ASP A 166 -2.78 -0.20 -9.74
CA ASP A 166 -2.92 0.47 -11.05
C ASP A 166 -2.47 1.94 -11.01
N VAL A 167 -2.18 2.48 -9.82
CA VAL A 167 -1.71 3.86 -9.63
C VAL A 167 -0.19 4.01 -9.79
N ILE A 168 0.58 2.92 -9.77
CA ILE A 168 2.06 2.97 -9.78
C ILE A 168 2.63 3.58 -11.06
N PRO A 169 2.14 3.26 -12.27
CA PRO A 169 2.59 3.95 -13.48
C PRO A 169 2.37 5.47 -13.41
N ALA A 170 1.22 5.91 -12.88
CA ALA A 170 0.92 7.32 -12.71
C ALA A 170 1.84 7.99 -11.68
N ILE A 171 2.19 7.28 -10.59
CA ILE A 171 3.18 7.75 -9.61
C ILE A 171 4.55 7.96 -10.26
N ASN A 172 5.02 6.98 -11.04
CA ASN A 172 6.30 7.08 -11.75
C ASN A 172 6.33 8.28 -12.70
N ASP A 173 5.25 8.50 -13.46
CA ASP A 173 5.13 9.64 -14.38
C ASP A 173 5.14 10.99 -13.64
N ASP A 174 4.46 11.06 -12.50
CA ASP A 174 4.42 12.29 -11.68
C ASP A 174 5.78 12.59 -11.06
N VAL A 175 6.47 11.59 -10.51
CA VAL A 175 7.83 11.75 -9.96
C VAL A 175 8.83 12.17 -11.04
N ALA A 176 8.74 11.58 -12.24
CA ALA A 176 9.59 11.95 -13.37
C ALA A 176 9.38 13.41 -13.79
N PHE A 177 8.13 13.87 -13.84
CA PHE A 177 7.83 15.27 -14.12
C PHE A 177 8.40 16.20 -13.04
N ILE A 178 8.15 15.91 -11.76
CA ILE A 178 8.64 16.74 -10.63
C ILE A 178 10.17 16.83 -10.69
N SER A 179 10.85 15.72 -10.98
CA SER A 179 12.32 15.66 -11.11
C SER A 179 12.84 16.51 -12.29
N ASN A 180 12.11 16.53 -13.42
CA ASN A 180 12.44 17.38 -14.56
C ASN A 180 12.28 18.88 -14.22
N VAL A 181 11.22 19.25 -13.50
CA VAL A 181 11.03 20.63 -13.02
C VAL A 181 12.15 21.05 -12.07
N ALA A 182 12.48 20.20 -11.08
CA ALA A 182 13.59 20.45 -10.16
C ALA A 182 14.92 20.64 -10.90
N SER A 183 15.19 19.80 -11.89
CA SER A 183 16.38 19.90 -12.74
C SER A 183 16.42 21.22 -13.52
N ALA A 184 15.30 21.64 -14.12
CA ALA A 184 15.19 22.90 -14.85
C ALA A 184 15.39 24.12 -13.93
N LEU A 185 14.79 24.10 -12.74
CA LEU A 185 15.00 25.13 -11.70
C LEU A 185 16.46 25.21 -11.23
N GLY A 186 17.18 24.08 -11.26
CA GLY A 186 18.61 24.01 -11.00
C GLY A 186 19.50 24.59 -12.11
N GLY A 187 18.95 24.80 -13.30
CA GLY A 187 19.64 25.32 -14.48
C GLY A 187 20.06 24.26 -15.50
N ASN A 188 19.58 23.03 -15.38
CA ASN A 188 19.79 22.00 -16.40
C ASN A 188 18.94 22.29 -17.65
N ALA A 189 19.40 21.82 -18.80
CA ALA A 189 18.66 21.93 -20.05
C ALA A 189 17.31 21.21 -19.95
N SER A 190 16.23 21.91 -20.32
CA SER A 190 14.88 21.37 -20.32
C SER A 190 14.04 22.03 -21.41
N ASN A 191 13.01 21.32 -21.86
CA ASN A 191 11.97 21.87 -22.75
C ASN A 191 10.89 22.62 -21.97
N LEU A 192 10.98 22.64 -20.63
CA LEU A 192 10.08 23.38 -19.77
C LEU A 192 10.39 24.88 -19.87
N ASP A 193 9.34 25.70 -19.98
CA ASP A 193 9.45 27.15 -19.90
C ASP A 193 9.65 27.60 -18.44
N VAL A 194 10.82 27.27 -17.90
CA VAL A 194 11.22 27.53 -16.52
C VAL A 194 12.60 28.16 -16.52
N ARG A 195 12.72 29.31 -15.88
CA ARG A 195 14.02 29.93 -15.63
C ARG A 195 14.66 29.34 -14.38
N ALA A 196 15.96 29.09 -14.44
CA ALA A 196 16.75 28.67 -13.30
C ALA A 196 16.61 29.66 -12.13
N LEU A 197 16.52 29.13 -10.91
CA LEU A 197 16.51 29.93 -9.69
C LEU A 197 17.88 30.54 -9.41
N ASN A 198 17.88 31.69 -8.75
CA ASN A 198 19.10 32.27 -8.19
C ASN A 198 19.60 31.44 -6.99
N ALA A 199 20.80 31.74 -6.49
CA ALA A 199 21.40 30.99 -5.37
C ALA A 199 20.49 30.93 -4.14
N ALA A 200 19.90 32.06 -3.74
CA ALA A 200 19.00 32.12 -2.58
C ALA A 200 17.72 31.29 -2.76
N GLY A 201 17.13 31.28 -3.97
CA GLY A 201 15.96 30.46 -4.28
C GLY A 201 16.28 28.97 -4.36
N ARG A 202 17.50 28.62 -4.78
CA ARG A 202 17.95 27.22 -4.76
C ARG A 202 18.08 26.71 -3.33
N GLU A 203 18.77 27.45 -2.47
CA GLU A 203 18.94 27.09 -1.05
C GLU A 203 17.60 27.02 -0.31
N SER A 204 16.69 27.97 -0.55
CA SER A 204 15.43 28.04 0.20
C SER A 204 14.33 27.10 -0.30
N VAL A 205 14.38 26.65 -1.55
CA VAL A 205 13.28 25.86 -2.16
C VAL A 205 13.76 24.62 -2.88
N LEU A 206 14.77 24.75 -3.76
CA LEU A 206 15.21 23.63 -4.58
C LEU A 206 15.93 22.55 -3.76
N ASP A 207 16.78 22.94 -2.81
CA ASP A 207 17.52 22.00 -1.98
C ASP A 207 16.57 21.16 -1.10
N PRO A 208 15.63 21.75 -0.34
CA PRO A 208 14.60 20.99 0.36
C PRO A 208 13.72 20.12 -0.57
N MET A 209 13.37 20.62 -1.75
CA MET A 209 12.58 19.85 -2.72
C MET A 209 13.36 18.63 -3.24
N ASN A 210 14.68 18.77 -3.46
CA ASN A 210 15.55 17.67 -3.86
C ASN A 210 15.69 16.62 -2.75
N GLU A 211 15.72 17.03 -1.47
CA GLU A 211 15.68 16.10 -0.34
C GLU A 211 14.38 15.25 -0.36
N GLN A 212 13.23 15.89 -0.57
CA GLN A 212 11.95 15.17 -0.68
C GLN A 212 11.91 14.25 -1.90
N LEU A 213 12.44 14.68 -3.04
CA LEU A 213 12.56 13.85 -4.24
C LEU A 213 13.46 12.64 -4.02
N ALA A 214 14.58 12.79 -3.32
CA ALA A 214 15.45 11.68 -2.97
C ALA A 214 14.73 10.67 -2.08
N LEU A 215 13.96 11.14 -1.09
CA LEU A 215 13.11 10.28 -0.26
C LEU A 215 12.07 9.54 -1.11
N ILE A 216 11.33 10.25 -1.98
CA ILE A 216 10.32 9.65 -2.86
C ILE A 216 10.95 8.56 -3.74
N ASN A 217 12.09 8.83 -4.38
CA ASN A 217 12.76 7.86 -5.23
C ASN A 217 13.17 6.60 -4.45
N SER A 218 13.74 6.76 -3.26
CA SER A 218 14.12 5.62 -2.40
C SER A 218 12.90 4.78 -1.98
N GLN A 219 11.78 5.42 -1.64
CA GLN A 219 10.56 4.69 -1.26
C GLN A 219 9.87 4.05 -2.47
N LEU A 220 9.95 4.68 -3.63
CA LEU A 220 9.43 4.15 -4.88
C LEU A 220 10.21 2.92 -5.35
N GLU A 221 11.51 2.83 -5.06
CA GLU A 221 12.29 1.60 -5.23
C GLU A 221 11.77 0.46 -4.36
N ILE A 222 11.37 0.72 -3.11
CA ILE A 222 10.74 -0.29 -2.23
C ILE A 222 9.42 -0.75 -2.85
N VAL A 223 8.55 0.18 -3.26
CA VAL A 223 7.27 -0.12 -3.92
C VAL A 223 7.47 -0.97 -5.17
N ASN A 224 8.46 -0.63 -6.01
CA ASN A 224 8.76 -1.37 -7.23
C ASN A 224 9.40 -2.74 -6.94
N THR A 225 10.32 -2.83 -5.97
CA THR A 225 11.05 -4.08 -5.66
C THR A 225 10.16 -5.11 -4.96
N GLN A 226 9.36 -4.67 -3.99
CA GLN A 226 8.41 -5.56 -3.30
C GLN A 226 7.24 -5.96 -4.20
N GLY A 227 7.00 -5.19 -5.27
CA GLY A 227 6.17 -5.66 -6.39
C GLY A 227 6.76 -6.84 -7.16
N ASN A 228 8.08 -6.86 -7.36
CA ASN A 228 8.74 -7.83 -8.24
C ASN A 228 9.13 -9.14 -7.54
N ALA A 229 9.34 -9.13 -6.21
CA ALA A 229 9.82 -10.28 -5.44
C ALA A 229 8.81 -11.46 -5.29
N LEU A 230 7.67 -11.40 -5.95
CA LEU A 230 6.57 -12.38 -5.85
C LEU A 230 6.10 -12.90 -7.21
N SER A 231 7.02 -12.90 -8.18
CA SER A 231 6.96 -13.66 -9.43
C SER A 231 7.80 -14.93 -9.34
#